data_AF-A0A972QFZ5-F1
#
_entry.id   AF-A0A972QFZ5-F1
#
_cell.length_a   1.000
_cell.length_b   1.000
_cell.length_c   1.000
_cell.angle_alpha   90.00
_cell.angle_beta   90.00
_cell.angle_gamma   90.00
#
_symmetry.space_group_name_H-M   'P 1'
#
loop_
_entity.id
_entity.type
_entity.pdbx_description
1 polymer ?
#
loop_
_entity_poly.entity_id
_entity_poly.type
_entity_poly.pdbx_seq_one_letter_code
_entity_poly.pdbx_strand_id
1 'polypeptide(L)'
;MVATSACLLGYNCRYDGKSKKRLVVFKRLSVETILPICPEQLGGLTTPRYPSILVDGDGFDVLDGNARVVNIHGIDNTKAFIDGAYAALNQIKAHNIKFCFLKDKSPS
;
A
#
# COMPACT_ATOMS: atom_id res chain seq x y z
N MET A 1 0.19 18.65 3.13
CA MET A 1 0.10 17.50 2.21
C MET A 1 -0.16 16.24 3.01
N VAL A 2 -0.91 15.29 2.46
CA VAL A 2 -1.19 13.98 3.07
C VAL A 2 -0.87 12.88 2.07
N ALA A 3 -0.46 11.71 2.55
CA ALA A 3 -0.36 10.52 1.70
C ALA A 3 -1.63 9.69 1.83
N THR A 4 -2.02 8.98 0.78
CA THR A 4 -3.20 8.11 0.84
C THR A 4 -3.05 6.90 -0.07
N SER A 5 -3.65 5.77 0.30
CA SER A 5 -3.74 4.64 -0.60
C SER A 5 -4.42 5.05 -1.91
N ALA A 6 -3.72 4.90 -3.03
CA ALA A 6 -4.18 5.34 -4.35
C ALA A 6 -5.56 4.74 -4.71
N CYS A 7 -5.85 3.52 -4.27
CA CYS A 7 -7.16 2.90 -4.48
C CYS A 7 -8.33 3.67 -3.85
N LEU A 8 -8.09 4.47 -2.80
CA LEU A 8 -9.09 5.33 -2.15
C LEU A 8 -9.42 6.57 -3.01
N LEU A 9 -8.49 7.02 -3.84
CA LEU A 9 -8.71 8.12 -4.79
C LEU A 9 -9.37 7.66 -6.09
N GLY A 10 -9.42 6.34 -6.33
CA GLY A 10 -10.04 5.75 -7.52
C GLY A 10 -9.05 5.16 -8.52
N TYR A 11 -7.75 5.15 -8.23
CA TYR A 11 -6.77 4.45 -9.06
C TYR A 11 -7.01 2.94 -9.01
N ASN A 12 -7.04 2.31 -10.18
CA ASN A 12 -7.25 0.88 -10.36
C ASN A 12 -5.95 0.10 -10.09
N CYS A 13 -5.51 0.13 -8.83
CA CYS A 13 -4.24 -0.45 -8.38
C CYS A 13 -4.40 -1.62 -7.41
N ARG A 14 -5.64 -2.02 -7.07
CA ARG A 14 -5.87 -3.20 -6.22
C ARG A 14 -5.48 -4.47 -6.94
N TYR A 15 -5.29 -5.54 -6.16
CA TYR A 15 -5.00 -6.88 -6.68
C TYR A 15 -6.01 -7.34 -7.75
N ASP A 16 -7.29 -6.97 -7.62
CA ASP A 16 -8.38 -7.30 -8.55
C ASP A 16 -8.48 -6.34 -9.76
N GLY A 17 -7.50 -5.44 -9.96
CA GLY A 17 -7.53 -4.45 -11.04
C GLY A 17 -8.55 -3.34 -10.86
N LYS A 18 -9.18 -3.22 -9.67
CA LYS A 18 -10.19 -2.20 -9.37
C LYS A 18 -9.68 -1.17 -8.37
N SER A 19 -10.55 -0.26 -7.98
CA SER A 19 -10.32 0.70 -6.91
C SER A 19 -11.27 0.46 -5.72
N LYS A 20 -11.02 1.17 -4.62
CA LYS A 20 -11.93 1.26 -3.46
C LYS A 20 -12.19 2.73 -3.16
N LYS A 21 -12.66 3.45 -4.18
CA LYS A 21 -12.86 4.91 -4.17
C LYS A 21 -13.68 5.35 -2.95
N ARG A 22 -13.10 6.26 -2.17
CA ARG A 22 -13.66 6.87 -0.94
C ARG A 22 -13.30 8.35 -0.88
N LEU A 23 -13.75 9.12 -1.87
CA LEU A 23 -13.43 10.55 -1.97
C LEU A 23 -14.00 11.41 -0.85
N VAL A 24 -15.00 10.93 -0.11
CA VAL A 24 -15.61 11.69 1.00
C VAL A 24 -14.59 12.14 2.05
N VAL A 25 -13.54 11.34 2.28
CA VAL A 25 -12.46 11.63 3.23
C VAL A 25 -11.58 12.79 2.75
N PHE A 26 -11.52 13.03 1.44
CA PHE A 26 -10.63 14.02 0.81
C PHE A 26 -11.37 15.27 0.32
N LYS A 27 -12.68 15.40 0.55
CA LYS A 27 -13.52 16.49 0.01
C LYS A 27 -13.04 17.92 0.33
N ARG A 28 -12.28 18.10 1.41
CA ARG A 28 -11.75 19.41 1.85
C ARG A 28 -10.30 19.64 1.45
N LEU A 29 -9.67 18.68 0.77
CA LEU A 29 -8.28 18.76 0.35
C LEU A 29 -8.21 19.09 -1.14
N SER A 30 -7.30 19.99 -1.50
CA SER A 30 -6.92 20.18 -2.91
C SER A 30 -6.21 18.92 -3.42
N VAL A 31 -6.43 18.54 -4.67
CA VAL A 31 -5.78 17.38 -5.31
C VAL A 31 -4.25 17.49 -5.21
N GLU A 32 -3.70 18.69 -5.36
CA GLU A 32 -2.27 18.98 -5.26
C GLU A 32 -1.68 18.73 -3.87
N THR A 33 -2.54 18.57 -2.85
CA THR A 33 -2.13 18.33 -1.47
C THR A 33 -2.16 16.85 -1.10
N ILE A 34 -2.39 15.96 -2.06
CA ILE A 34 -2.53 14.52 -1.83
C ILE A 34 -1.47 13.76 -2.63
N LEU A 35 -0.62 13.01 -1.92
CA LEU A 35 0.31 12.06 -2.51
C LEU A 35 -0.36 10.66 -2.59
N PRO A 36 -0.71 10.17 -3.80
CA PRO A 36 -1.20 8.80 -3.96
C PRO A 36 -0.06 7.79 -3.80
N ILE A 37 -0.24 6.77 -2.97
CA ILE A 37 0.73 5.69 -2.79
C ILE A 37 0.08 4.31 -2.95
N CYS A 38 0.80 3.38 -3.56
CA CYS A 38 0.44 1.96 -3.64
C CYS A 38 1.72 1.15 -3.35
N PRO A 39 1.96 0.77 -2.08
CA PRO A 39 3.19 0.06 -1.70
C PRO A 39 3.43 -1.19 -2.56
N GLU A 40 2.38 -1.96 -2.85
CA GLU A 40 2.46 -3.17 -3.67
C GLU A 40 3.04 -2.90 -5.07
N GLN A 41 2.60 -1.84 -5.76
CA GLN A 41 3.13 -1.47 -7.07
C GLN A 41 4.51 -0.83 -6.98
N LEU A 42 4.78 -0.03 -5.94
CA LEU A 42 6.10 0.53 -5.69
C LEU A 42 7.13 -0.57 -5.40
N GLY A 43 6.69 -1.69 -4.82
CA GLY A 43 7.45 -2.92 -4.63
C GLY A 43 7.56 -3.82 -5.86
N GLY A 44 7.00 -3.39 -7.01
CA GLY A 44 7.11 -4.10 -8.27
C GLY A 44 6.00 -5.11 -8.59
N LEU A 45 4.95 -5.24 -7.75
CA LEU A 45 3.84 -6.13 -8.06
C LEU A 45 2.95 -5.56 -9.16
N THR A 46 2.47 -6.43 -10.05
CA THR A 46 1.61 -6.06 -11.17
C THR A 46 0.21 -5.66 -10.72
N THR A 47 -0.58 -5.10 -11.64
CA THR A 47 -2.02 -4.97 -11.48
C THR A 47 -2.72 -5.50 -12.75
N PRO A 48 -3.57 -6.53 -12.68
CA PRO A 48 -3.93 -7.29 -11.48
C PRO A 48 -2.76 -8.15 -10.92
N ARG A 49 -2.95 -8.70 -9.73
CA ARG A 49 -2.04 -9.63 -9.06
C ARG A 49 -2.84 -10.54 -8.13
N TYR A 50 -2.26 -11.66 -7.73
CA TYR A 50 -2.89 -12.55 -6.76
C TYR A 50 -3.00 -11.90 -5.37
N PRO A 51 -4.12 -12.07 -4.66
CA PRO A 51 -4.26 -11.56 -3.31
C PRO A 51 -3.20 -12.21 -2.40
N SER A 52 -2.64 -11.40 -1.51
CA SER A 52 -1.66 -11.84 -0.50
C SER A 52 -2.19 -11.65 0.91
N ILE A 53 -1.65 -12.41 1.85
CA ILE A 53 -1.95 -12.34 3.29
C ILE A 53 -0.65 -12.35 4.09
N LEU A 54 -0.72 -11.81 5.30
CA LEU A 54 0.31 -12.01 6.32
C LEU A 54 0.17 -13.43 6.89
N VAL A 55 1.29 -14.12 7.03
CA VAL A 55 1.38 -15.47 7.59
C VAL A 55 2.39 -15.44 8.73
N ASP A 56 2.06 -16.10 9.83
CA ASP A 56 2.89 -16.24 11.04
C ASP A 56 3.14 -14.94 11.84
N GLY A 57 2.36 -13.88 11.61
CA GLY A 57 2.46 -12.64 12.41
C GLY A 57 1.79 -11.43 11.76
N ASP A 58 2.27 -10.25 12.12
CA ASP A 58 1.84 -8.96 11.56
C ASP A 58 2.94 -8.26 10.73
N GLY A 59 2.71 -6.98 10.39
CA GLY A 59 3.67 -6.21 9.60
C GLY A 59 5.00 -5.93 10.32
N PHE A 60 5.01 -5.84 11.65
CA PHE A 60 6.24 -5.71 12.43
C PHE A 60 7.01 -7.03 12.41
N ASP A 61 6.33 -8.15 12.58
CA ASP A 61 6.96 -9.47 12.48
C ASP A 61 7.57 -9.71 11.10
N VAL A 62 6.97 -9.19 10.03
CA VAL A 62 7.56 -9.24 8.67
C VAL A 62 8.86 -8.44 8.60
N LEU A 63 8.91 -7.26 9.21
CA LEU A 63 10.11 -6.41 9.23
C LEU A 63 11.23 -7.04 10.08
N ASP A 64 10.87 -7.75 11.14
CA ASP A 64 11.81 -8.48 11.99
C ASP A 64 12.22 -9.85 11.41
N GLY A 65 11.62 -10.28 10.29
CA GLY A 65 11.92 -11.53 9.60
C GLY A 65 11.25 -12.78 10.21
N ASN A 66 10.27 -12.59 11.10
CA ASN A 66 9.53 -13.65 11.77
C ASN A 66 8.21 -14.03 11.06
N ALA A 67 7.70 -13.16 10.19
CA ALA A 67 6.49 -13.39 9.40
C ALA A 67 6.73 -13.14 7.90
N ARG A 68 5.76 -13.54 7.07
CA ARG A 68 5.84 -13.44 5.61
C ARG A 68 4.56 -12.89 5.00
N VAL A 69 4.67 -12.30 3.81
CA VAL A 69 3.52 -11.96 2.96
C VAL A 69 3.46 -12.93 1.80
N VAL A 70 2.44 -13.79 1.77
CA VAL A 70 2.33 -14.89 0.81
C VAL A 70 1.03 -14.77 0.02
N ASN A 71 1.08 -15.04 -1.29
CA ASN A 71 -0.12 -15.05 -2.12
C ASN A 71 -0.90 -16.37 -2.02
N ILE A 72 -2.10 -16.40 -2.59
CA ILE A 72 -2.97 -17.59 -2.59
C ILE A 72 -2.38 -18.85 -3.26
N HIS A 73 -1.26 -18.73 -3.99
CA HIS A 73 -0.54 -19.85 -4.59
C HIS A 73 0.71 -20.25 -3.81
N GLY A 74 0.92 -19.69 -2.61
CA GLY A 74 2.09 -19.97 -1.79
C GLY A 74 3.36 -19.23 -2.21
N ILE A 75 3.28 -18.28 -3.17
CA ILE A 75 4.43 -17.48 -3.58
C ILE A 75 4.70 -16.41 -2.53
N ASP A 76 5.95 -16.40 -2.06
CA ASP A 76 6.44 -15.42 -1.11
C ASP A 76 6.67 -14.07 -1.79
N ASN A 77 5.86 -13.08 -1.41
CA ASN A 77 5.92 -11.70 -1.88
C ASN A 77 6.55 -10.76 -0.83
N THR A 78 7.10 -11.28 0.27
CA THR A 78 7.58 -10.49 1.41
C THR A 78 8.53 -9.38 0.98
N LYS A 79 9.50 -9.71 0.11
CA LYS A 79 10.46 -8.73 -0.40
C LYS A 79 9.78 -7.55 -1.11
N ALA A 80 8.81 -7.83 -1.99
CA ALA A 80 8.09 -6.78 -2.71
C ALA A 80 7.30 -5.88 -1.75
N PHE A 81 6.69 -6.45 -0.71
CA PHE A 81 5.97 -5.68 0.30
C PHE A 81 6.91 -4.77 1.13
N ILE A 82 8.06 -5.30 1.56
CA ILE A 82 9.07 -4.52 2.30
C ILE A 82 9.64 -3.40 1.42
N ASP A 83 10.06 -3.72 0.18
CA ASP A 83 10.59 -2.72 -0.76
C ASP A 83 9.55 -1.63 -1.05
N GLY A 84 8.29 -2.02 -1.23
CA GLY A 84 7.16 -1.13 -1.43
C GLY A 84 6.90 -0.19 -0.26
N ALA A 85 6.97 -0.71 0.97
CA ALA A 85 6.82 0.08 2.19
C ALA A 85 7.94 1.13 2.33
N TYR A 86 9.19 0.75 2.06
CA TYR A 86 10.32 1.69 2.08
C TYR A 86 10.24 2.73 0.95
N ALA A 87 9.83 2.33 -0.25
CA ALA A 87 9.64 3.26 -1.36
C ALA A 87 8.55 4.30 -1.04
N ALA A 88 7.41 3.85 -0.47
CA ALA A 88 6.36 4.76 0.01
C ALA A 88 6.87 5.70 1.12
N LEU A 89 7.60 5.16 2.10
CA LEU A 89 8.19 5.95 3.18
C LEU A 89 9.15 7.02 2.66
N ASN A 90 9.98 6.70 1.67
CA ASN A 90 10.92 7.63 1.06
C ASN A 90 10.18 8.80 0.37
N GLN A 91 9.10 8.51 -0.35
CA GLN A 91 8.27 9.56 -0.95
C GLN A 91 7.58 10.43 0.12
N ILE A 92 7.06 9.82 1.18
CA ILE A 92 6.44 10.52 2.32
C ILE A 92 7.44 11.47 2.99
N LYS A 93 8.67 10.99 3.25
CA LYS A 93 9.75 11.78 3.86
C LYS A 93 10.18 12.93 2.94
N ALA A 94 10.37 12.67 1.64
CA ALA A 94 10.76 13.69 0.67
C ALA A 94 9.76 14.86 0.59
N HIS A 95 8.47 14.60 0.82
CA HIS A 95 7.42 15.61 0.82
C HIS A 95 7.09 16.15 2.23
N ASN A 96 7.86 15.79 3.26
CA ASN A 96 7.62 16.17 4.66
C ASN A 96 6.20 15.86 5.16
N ILE A 97 5.58 14.79 4.66
CA ILE A 97 4.21 14.40 5.00
C ILE A 97 4.17 13.80 6.42
N LYS A 98 3.19 14.23 7.23
CA LYS A 98 3.00 13.77 8.62
C LYS A 98 1.74 12.93 8.83
N PHE A 99 0.83 12.90 7.86
CA PHE A 99 -0.45 12.21 7.97
C PHE A 99 -0.67 11.31 6.74
N CYS A 100 -1.09 10.07 6.99
CA CYS A 100 -1.40 9.08 5.96
C CYS A 100 -2.82 8.53 6.17
N PHE A 101 -3.57 8.34 5.07
CA PHE A 101 -4.87 7.69 5.05
C PHE A 101 -4.78 6.39 4.26
N LEU A 102 -4.67 5.26 4.97
CA LEU A 102 -4.41 3.98 4.34
C LEU A 102 -5.67 3.11 4.24
N LYS A 103 -5.69 2.21 3.26
CA LYS A 103 -6.77 1.25 3.08
C LYS A 103 -6.68 0.15 4.14
N ASP A 104 -7.68 0.11 5.02
CA ASP A 104 -7.84 -0.94 6.04
C ASP A 104 -7.81 -2.37 5.47
N LYS A 105 -7.33 -3.35 6.26
CA LYS A 105 -7.21 -4.78 5.91
C LYS A 105 -6.37 -5.09 4.66
N SER A 106 -5.56 -4.14 4.23
CA SER A 106 -4.51 -4.41 3.25
C SER A 106 -3.33 -5.08 3.98
N PRO A 107 -2.64 -6.05 3.38
CA PRO A 107 -1.36 -6.57 3.91
C PRO A 107 -0.19 -5.59 3.73
N SER A 108 -0.44 -4.38 3.24
CA SER A 108 0.56 -3.32 2.96
C SER A 108 0.40 -2.13 3.87
#